data_AF-A0A6G6GNL6-F1
#
_entry.id   AF-A0A6G6GNL6-F1
#
_cell.length_a   1.000
_cell.length_b   1.000
_cell.length_c   1.000
_cell.angle_alpha   90.00
_cell.angle_beta   90.00
_cell.angle_gamma   90.00
#
_symmetry.space_group_name_H-M   'P 1'
#
loop_
_entity.id
_entity.type
_entity.pdbx_description
1 polymer ?
#
loop_
_entity_poly.entity_id
_entity_poly.type
_entity_poly.pdbx_seq_one_letter_code
_entity_poly.pdbx_strand_id
1 'polypeptide(L)'
;MDFKWYELLIPIVTGILGYLLRLFFDKRKELYSEATKERRKLYLTFLELTMDLFQLTANQAKLEQSEFQTKFATINEKMFAFYTTYMLYATPDVITALSNFKQFQYQYIGREHETDLKAQYEMLGAVIKEMREDLGLSNKDLGKSGEKVFRTMLTNYNTIMTMNATDLK
;
A
#
# COMPACT_ATOMS: atom_id res chain seq x y z
N MET A 1 -20.88 39.19 -53.97
CA MET A 1 -20.60 37.92 -53.28
C MET A 1 -20.32 38.26 -51.82
N ASP A 2 -21.22 37.88 -50.92
CA ASP A 2 -21.03 38.17 -49.50
C ASP A 2 -20.05 37.16 -48.92
N PHE A 3 -18.88 37.65 -48.51
CA PHE A 3 -17.82 36.83 -47.93
C PHE A 3 -18.24 36.37 -46.53
N LYS A 4 -18.50 35.08 -46.39
CA LYS A 4 -18.95 34.44 -45.15
C LYS A 4 -17.75 34.10 -44.27
N TRP A 5 -17.22 35.12 -43.58
CA TRP A 5 -16.09 35.04 -42.66
C TRP A 5 -16.18 33.89 -41.61
N TYR A 6 -17.39 33.48 -41.24
CA TYR A 6 -17.63 32.39 -40.29
C TYR A 6 -17.27 30.99 -40.85
N GLU A 7 -17.32 30.77 -42.17
CA GLU A 7 -16.95 29.49 -42.80
C GLU A 7 -15.44 29.22 -42.69
N LEU A 8 -14.64 30.28 -42.50
CA LEU A 8 -13.18 30.19 -42.34
C LEU A 8 -12.76 30.16 -40.86
N LEU A 9 -13.48 30.85 -39.97
CA LEU A 9 -13.17 30.86 -38.54
C LEU A 9 -13.59 29.60 -37.79
N ILE A 10 -14.74 28.99 -38.13
CA ILE A 10 -15.23 27.80 -37.42
C ILE A 10 -14.22 26.63 -37.50
N PRO A 11 -13.65 26.28 -38.66
CA PRO A 11 -12.63 25.23 -38.76
C PRO A 11 -11.36 25.55 -37.96
N ILE A 12 -10.92 26.82 -37.97
CA ILE A 12 -9.73 27.27 -37.25
C ILE A 12 -9.95 27.14 -35.74
N VAL A 13 -11.07 27.65 -35.22
CA VAL A 13 -11.41 27.56 -33.80
C VAL A 13 -11.58 26.09 -33.37
N THR A 14 -12.22 25.27 -34.20
CA THR A 14 -12.38 23.83 -33.93
C THR A 14 -11.04 23.11 -33.91
N GLY A 15 -10.12 23.43 -34.83
CA GLY A 15 -8.76 22.89 -34.85
C GLY A 15 -7.95 23.27 -33.61
N ILE A 16 -8.03 24.54 -33.18
CA ILE A 16 -7.36 25.02 -31.97
C ILE A 16 -7.92 24.34 -30.72
N LEU A 17 -9.25 24.27 -30.57
CA LEU A 17 -9.89 23.60 -29.44
C LEU A 17 -9.56 22.11 -29.40
N GLY A 18 -9.59 21.42 -30.54
CA GLY A 18 -9.22 20.00 -30.63
C GLY A 18 -7.76 19.75 -30.25
N TYR A 19 -6.84 20.62 -30.68
CA TYR A 19 -5.43 20.55 -30.30
C TYR A 19 -5.22 20.77 -28.80
N LEU A 20 -5.89 21.76 -28.20
CA LEU A 20 -5.80 22.03 -26.76
C LEU A 20 -6.34 20.86 -25.94
N LEU A 21 -7.52 20.31 -26.30
CA LEU A 21 -8.08 19.15 -25.64
C LEU A 21 -7.13 17.95 -25.71
N ARG A 22 -6.53 17.69 -26.88
CA ARG A 22 -5.53 16.64 -27.05
C ARG A 22 -4.31 16.85 -26.15
N LEU A 23 -3.76 18.06 -26.08
CA LEU A 23 -2.65 18.39 -25.18
C LEU A 23 -3.01 18.13 -23.71
N PHE A 24 -4.23 18.48 -23.27
CA PHE A 24 -4.69 18.21 -21.92
C PHE A 24 -4.80 16.71 -21.65
N PHE A 25 -5.33 15.92 -22.60
CA PHE A 25 -5.41 14.46 -22.47
C PHE A 25 -4.03 13.80 -22.46
N ASP A 26 -3.13 14.22 -23.34
CA ASP A 26 -1.77 13.67 -23.44
C ASP A 26 -0.97 13.98 -22.16
N LYS A 27 -1.02 15.22 -21.65
CA LYS A 27 -0.39 15.58 -20.37
C LYS A 27 -1.00 14.83 -19.18
N ARG A 28 -2.33 14.67 -19.13
CA ARG A 28 -2.95 13.84 -18.08
C ARG A 28 -2.44 12.41 -18.16
N LYS A 29 -2.42 11.81 -19.35
CA LYS A 29 -1.98 10.42 -19.53
C LYS A 29 -0.51 10.23 -19.13
N GLU A 30 0.34 11.20 -19.44
CA GLU A 30 1.75 11.22 -19.03
C GLU A 30 1.88 11.30 -17.49
N LEU A 31 1.21 12.26 -16.85
CA LEU A 31 1.19 12.40 -15.39
C LEU A 31 0.62 11.14 -14.69
N TYR A 32 -0.47 10.57 -15.21
CA TYR A 32 -1.04 9.32 -14.70
C TYR A 32 -0.06 8.15 -14.84
N SER A 33 0.71 8.11 -15.92
CA SER A 33 1.73 7.08 -16.15
C SER A 33 2.88 7.20 -15.14
N GLU A 34 3.42 8.41 -14.94
CA GLU A 34 4.50 8.64 -13.97
C GLU A 34 4.04 8.44 -12.52
N ALA A 35 2.90 9.02 -12.14
CA ALA A 35 2.33 8.82 -10.80
C ALA A 35 2.04 7.34 -10.53
N THR A 36 1.60 6.58 -11.52
CA THR A 36 1.40 5.12 -11.36
C THR A 36 2.72 4.36 -11.19
N LYS A 37 3.79 4.77 -11.87
CA LYS A 37 5.13 4.20 -11.66
C LYS A 37 5.64 4.47 -10.24
N GLU A 38 5.52 5.71 -9.78
CA GLU A 38 5.93 6.10 -8.43
C GLU A 38 5.09 5.38 -7.37
N ARG A 39 3.76 5.30 -7.52
CA ARG A 39 2.89 4.52 -6.63
C ARG A 39 3.27 3.05 -6.58
N ARG A 40 3.58 2.44 -7.73
CA ARG A 40 4.04 1.03 -7.77
C ARG A 40 5.34 0.85 -6.98
N LYS A 41 6.31 1.75 -7.17
CA LYS A 41 7.58 1.73 -6.45
C LYS A 41 7.37 1.91 -4.95
N LEU A 42 6.55 2.89 -4.57
CA LEU A 42 6.16 3.16 -3.20
C LEU A 42 5.52 1.94 -2.52
N TYR A 43 4.53 1.31 -3.15
CA TYR A 43 3.86 0.13 -2.59
C TYR A 43 4.77 -1.09 -2.53
N LEU A 44 5.70 -1.24 -3.48
CA LEU A 44 6.74 -2.26 -3.39
C LEU A 44 7.64 -2.02 -2.16
N THR A 45 8.10 -0.78 -1.95
CA THR A 45 8.90 -0.43 -0.77
C THR A 45 8.17 -0.73 0.54
N PHE A 46 6.85 -0.48 0.62
CA PHE A 46 6.06 -0.87 1.78
C PHE A 46 6.09 -2.39 2.04
N LEU A 47 5.90 -3.19 0.99
CA LEU A 47 5.91 -4.64 1.09
C LEU A 47 7.29 -5.16 1.51
N GLU A 48 8.37 -4.63 0.93
CA GLU A 48 9.74 -4.98 1.27
C GLU A 48 10.03 -4.70 2.75
N LEU A 49 9.69 -3.50 3.25
CA LEU A 49 9.89 -3.14 4.66
C LEU A 49 9.06 -4.01 5.61
N THR A 50 7.84 -4.38 5.20
CA THR A 50 6.98 -5.29 5.96
C THR A 50 7.59 -6.69 6.05
N MET A 51 8.14 -7.20 4.94
CA MET A 51 8.79 -8.51 4.91
C MET A 51 10.12 -8.51 5.68
N ASP A 52 10.91 -7.44 5.59
CA ASP A 52 12.13 -7.25 6.38
C ASP A 52 11.82 -7.29 7.87
N LEU A 53 10.73 -6.61 8.29
CA LEU A 53 10.28 -6.64 9.68
C LEU A 53 9.88 -8.05 10.11
N PHE A 54 9.11 -8.78 9.29
CA PHE A 54 8.75 -10.17 9.60
C PHE A 54 9.98 -11.08 9.69
N GLN A 55 10.94 -10.93 8.78
CA GLN A 55 12.17 -11.72 8.82
C GLN A 55 13.00 -11.40 10.06
N LEU A 56 13.07 -10.13 10.46
CA LEU A 56 13.78 -9.70 11.67
C LEU A 56 13.12 -10.30 12.91
N THR A 57 11.79 -10.20 13.04
CA THR A 57 11.04 -10.80 14.15
C THR A 57 11.17 -12.32 14.18
N ALA A 58 11.08 -12.99 13.04
CA ALA A 58 11.22 -14.45 12.96
C ALA A 58 12.62 -14.96 13.38
N ASN A 59 13.66 -14.13 13.19
CA ASN A 59 15.04 -14.47 13.55
C ASN A 59 15.49 -13.85 14.88
N GLN A 60 14.60 -13.23 15.65
CA GLN A 60 14.94 -12.56 16.90
C GLN A 60 15.72 -13.45 17.87
N ALA A 61 15.36 -14.74 17.98
CA ALA A 61 16.03 -15.71 18.85
C ALA A 61 17.47 -16.05 18.43
N LYS A 62 17.89 -15.70 17.19
CA LYS A 62 19.20 -16.03 16.63
C LYS A 62 20.15 -14.82 16.55
N LEU A 63 19.64 -13.62 16.85
CA LEU A 63 20.37 -12.37 16.71
C LEU A 63 20.80 -11.87 18.09
N GLU A 64 21.97 -11.22 18.14
CA GLU A 64 22.32 -10.44 19.32
C GLU A 64 21.36 -9.25 19.48
N GLN A 65 21.06 -8.89 20.74
CA GLN A 65 20.13 -7.80 21.05
C GLN A 65 20.55 -6.47 20.40
N SER A 66 21.85 -6.17 20.35
CA SER A 66 22.42 -4.99 19.71
C SER A 66 22.19 -4.96 18.19
N GLU A 67 22.37 -6.11 17.53
CA GLU A 67 22.14 -6.28 16.10
C GLU A 67 20.64 -6.14 15.77
N PHE A 68 19.77 -6.77 16.57
CA PHE A 68 18.33 -6.66 16.42
C PHE A 68 17.85 -5.20 16.51
N GLN A 69 18.29 -4.47 17.54
CA GLN A 69 17.94 -3.06 17.73
C GLN A 69 18.40 -2.18 16.57
N THR A 70 19.62 -2.42 16.07
CA THR A 70 20.17 -1.66 14.94
C THR A 70 19.34 -1.89 13.67
N LYS A 71 19.05 -3.16 13.32
CA LYS A 71 18.22 -3.48 12.15
C LYS A 71 16.79 -2.94 12.29
N PHE A 72 16.22 -3.05 13.49
CA PHE A 72 14.88 -2.53 13.77
C PHE A 72 14.82 -1.01 13.60
N ALA A 73 15.82 -0.28 14.11
CA ALA A 73 15.92 1.17 13.94
C ALA A 73 16.01 1.56 12.45
N THR A 74 16.85 0.86 11.66
CA THR A 74 16.96 1.08 10.22
C THR A 74 15.64 0.85 9.47
N ILE A 75 14.90 -0.20 9.80
CA ILE A 75 13.60 -0.46 9.17
C ILE A 75 12.60 0.64 9.54
N ASN A 76 12.57 1.08 10.79
CA ASN A 76 11.69 2.17 11.23
C ASN A 76 12.01 3.50 10.55
N GLU A 77 13.28 3.84 10.38
CA GLU A 77 13.71 5.03 9.66
C GLU A 77 13.23 5.01 8.20
N LYS A 78 13.44 3.89 7.50
CA LYS A 78 12.93 3.71 6.14
C LYS A 78 11.40 3.76 6.08
N MET A 79 10.72 3.24 7.10
CA MET A 79 9.27 3.33 7.18
C MET A 79 8.79 4.77 7.40
N PHE A 80 9.53 5.57 8.16
CA PHE A 80 9.24 7.00 8.31
C PHE A 80 9.36 7.74 6.97
N ALA A 81 10.44 7.49 6.23
CA ALA A 81 10.63 8.07 4.89
C ALA A 81 9.53 7.65 3.90
N PHE A 82 9.06 6.40 3.99
CA PHE A 82 7.91 5.93 3.24
C PHE A 82 6.66 6.77 3.54
N TYR A 83 6.31 7.03 4.82
CA TYR A 83 5.09 7.79 5.16
C TYR A 83 5.09 9.19 4.55
N THR A 84 6.24 9.86 4.49
CA THR A 84 6.35 11.21 3.92
C THR A 84 5.98 11.22 2.44
N THR A 85 6.43 10.22 1.70
CA THR A 85 6.18 10.11 0.25
C THR A 85 4.77 9.57 0.00
N TYR A 86 4.35 8.65 0.85
CA TYR A 86 3.05 8.00 0.82
C TYR A 86 1.87 8.98 0.84
N MET A 87 1.92 9.99 1.70
CA MET A 87 0.85 10.99 1.83
C MET A 87 0.61 11.81 0.55
N LEU A 88 1.60 11.87 -0.35
CA LEU A 88 1.52 12.64 -1.59
C LEU A 88 0.98 11.82 -2.77
N TYR A 89 1.30 10.54 -2.82
CA TYR A 89 1.04 9.70 -3.99
C TYR A 89 -0.08 8.67 -3.79
N ALA A 90 -0.35 8.21 -2.55
CA ALA A 90 -1.37 7.20 -2.32
C ALA A 90 -2.79 7.77 -2.46
N THR A 91 -3.75 6.92 -2.85
CA THR A 91 -5.16 7.31 -2.86
C THR A 91 -5.74 7.42 -1.44
N PRO A 92 -6.82 8.19 -1.25
CA PRO A 92 -7.51 8.29 0.05
C PRO A 92 -7.90 6.94 0.65
N ASP A 93 -8.28 5.95 -0.15
CA ASP A 93 -8.65 4.62 0.32
C ASP A 93 -7.46 3.87 0.91
N VAL A 94 -6.31 3.94 0.22
CA VAL A 94 -5.05 3.37 0.72
C VAL A 94 -4.61 4.08 2.00
N ILE A 95 -4.70 5.42 2.06
CA ILE A 95 -4.45 6.25 3.25
C ILE A 95 -5.29 5.79 4.43
N THR A 96 -6.59 5.63 4.20
CA THR A 96 -7.54 5.20 5.23
C THR A 96 -7.22 3.79 5.74
N ALA A 97 -6.96 2.84 4.85
CA ALA A 97 -6.63 1.47 5.23
C ALA A 97 -5.35 1.39 6.07
N LEU A 98 -4.29 2.12 5.69
CA LEU A 98 -3.05 2.11 6.45
C LEU A 98 -3.20 2.83 7.79
N SER A 99 -3.92 3.95 7.83
CA SER A 99 -4.23 4.65 9.09
C SER A 99 -5.00 3.75 10.05
N ASN A 100 -6.00 3.01 9.57
CA ASN A 100 -6.74 2.04 10.39
C ASN A 100 -5.83 0.93 10.93
N PHE A 101 -4.96 0.38 10.08
CA PHE A 101 -3.96 -0.61 10.50
C PHE A 101 -3.01 -0.06 11.56
N LYS A 102 -2.49 1.16 11.39
CA LYS A 102 -1.60 1.79 12.35
C LYS A 102 -2.29 2.12 13.66
N GLN A 103 -3.51 2.65 13.60
CA GLN A 103 -4.32 2.93 14.79
C GLN A 103 -4.58 1.66 15.59
N PHE A 104 -4.88 0.54 14.90
CA PHE A 104 -4.98 -0.77 15.53
C PHE A 104 -3.67 -1.13 16.23
N GLN A 105 -2.51 -1.04 15.56
CA GLN A 105 -1.21 -1.31 16.20
C GLN A 105 -0.97 -0.43 17.45
N TYR A 106 -1.30 0.86 17.39
CA TYR A 106 -1.16 1.78 18.52
C TYR A 106 -2.03 1.40 19.73
N GLN A 107 -3.22 0.83 19.51
CA GLN A 107 -4.11 0.42 20.60
C GLN A 107 -3.53 -0.70 21.47
N TYR A 108 -2.56 -1.47 20.96
CA TYR A 108 -1.86 -2.52 21.69
C TYR A 108 -0.56 -2.05 22.35
N ILE A 109 -0.10 -0.82 22.07
CA ILE A 109 1.09 -0.27 22.74
C ILE A 109 0.72 0.04 24.20
N GLY A 110 1.34 -0.68 25.13
CA GLY A 110 1.17 -0.47 26.57
C GLY A 110 -0.01 -1.19 27.22
N ARG A 111 -0.70 -2.09 26.49
CA ARG A 111 -1.68 -3.01 27.09
C ARG A 111 -1.05 -4.40 27.25
N GLU A 112 -1.28 -5.04 28.40
CA GLU A 112 -0.84 -6.43 28.67
C GLU A 112 -1.62 -7.50 27.87
N HIS A 113 -2.60 -7.10 27.06
CA HIS A 113 -3.39 -8.03 26.28
C HIS A 113 -2.62 -8.53 25.05
N GLU A 114 -2.67 -9.85 24.84
CA GLU A 114 -2.19 -10.50 23.62
C GLU A 114 -2.74 -9.78 22.39
N THR A 115 -1.84 -9.34 21.52
CA THR A 115 -2.19 -8.78 20.22
C THR A 115 -2.94 -9.83 19.41
N ASP A 116 -4.14 -9.49 18.92
CA ASP A 116 -4.86 -10.35 17.97
C ASP A 116 -4.12 -10.32 16.63
N LEU A 117 -3.19 -11.26 16.47
CA LEU A 117 -2.33 -11.38 15.30
C LEU A 117 -3.14 -11.68 14.04
N LYS A 118 -4.26 -12.40 14.15
CA LYS A 118 -5.15 -12.64 13.02
C LYS A 118 -5.74 -11.31 12.53
N ALA A 119 -6.30 -10.52 13.44
CA ALA A 119 -6.84 -9.20 13.10
C ALA A 119 -5.74 -8.28 12.53
N GLN A 120 -4.51 -8.36 13.06
CA GLN A 120 -3.37 -7.61 12.54
C GLN A 120 -3.06 -7.97 11.07
N TYR A 121 -3.02 -9.26 10.74
CA TYR A 121 -2.77 -9.71 9.36
C TYR A 121 -3.94 -9.43 8.42
N GLU A 122 -5.18 -9.48 8.91
CA GLU A 122 -6.36 -9.09 8.12
C GLU A 122 -6.34 -7.60 7.79
N MET A 123 -5.99 -6.74 8.74
CA MET A 123 -5.85 -5.30 8.50
C MET A 123 -4.70 -4.99 7.54
N LEU A 124 -3.55 -5.67 7.69
CA LEU A 124 -2.45 -5.55 6.75
C LEU A 124 -2.82 -6.05 5.35
N GLY A 125 -3.60 -7.14 5.27
CA GLY A 125 -4.16 -7.65 4.02
C GLY A 125 -5.08 -6.62 3.35
N ALA A 126 -5.87 -5.88 4.13
CA ALA A 126 -6.75 -4.83 3.62
C ALA A 126 -5.93 -3.68 3.01
N VAL A 127 -4.84 -3.26 3.66
CA VAL A 127 -3.91 -2.26 3.09
C VAL A 127 -3.39 -2.71 1.73
N ILE A 128 -2.92 -3.95 1.61
CA ILE A 128 -2.38 -4.48 0.35
C ILE A 128 -3.46 -4.56 -0.72
N LYS A 129 -4.68 -4.94 -0.34
CA LYS A 129 -5.82 -4.98 -1.26
C LYS A 129 -6.10 -3.60 -1.85
N GLU A 130 -6.18 -2.56 -1.02
CA GLU A 130 -6.38 -1.19 -1.51
C GLU A 130 -5.22 -0.72 -2.39
N MET A 131 -3.97 -1.03 -2.02
CA MET A 131 -2.79 -0.71 -2.85
C MET A 131 -2.86 -1.37 -4.24
N ARG A 132 -3.32 -2.62 -4.30
CA ARG A 132 -3.50 -3.34 -5.57
C ARG A 132 -4.63 -2.73 -6.41
N GLU A 133 -5.73 -2.37 -5.77
CA GLU A 133 -6.89 -1.75 -6.42
C GLU A 133 -6.51 -0.40 -7.03
N ASP A 134 -5.75 0.41 -6.30
CA ASP A 134 -5.23 1.69 -6.79
C ASP A 134 -4.27 1.52 -7.99
N LEU A 135 -3.55 0.40 -8.06
CA LEU A 135 -2.73 0.05 -9.22
C LEU A 135 -3.53 -0.55 -10.39
N GLY A 136 -4.86 -0.68 -10.27
CA GLY A 136 -5.73 -1.30 -11.26
C GLY A 136 -5.60 -2.82 -11.35
N LEU A 137 -5.05 -3.47 -10.31
CA LEU A 137 -4.92 -4.92 -10.25
C LEU A 137 -6.18 -5.56 -9.68
N SER A 138 -6.57 -6.71 -10.23
CA SER A 138 -7.73 -7.44 -9.69
C SER A 138 -7.42 -8.00 -8.30
N ASN A 139 -8.38 -7.83 -7.40
CA ASN A 139 -8.40 -8.43 -6.06
C ASN A 139 -9.33 -9.64 -5.97
N LYS A 140 -9.78 -10.16 -7.11
CA LYS A 140 -10.61 -11.36 -7.15
C LYS A 140 -9.89 -12.49 -6.41
N ASP A 141 -10.66 -13.22 -5.61
CA ASP A 141 -10.20 -14.38 -4.85
C ASP A 141 -9.20 -14.09 -3.72
N LEU A 142 -8.91 -12.84 -3.35
CA LEU A 142 -8.02 -12.52 -2.20
C LEU A 142 -8.70 -12.58 -0.82
N GLY A 143 -10.02 -12.77 -0.76
CA GLY A 143 -10.80 -12.74 0.48
C GLY A 143 -11.35 -11.34 0.79
N LYS A 144 -12.19 -11.23 1.82
CA LYS A 144 -12.91 -9.98 2.12
C LYS A 144 -11.94 -8.86 2.50
N SER A 145 -10.97 -9.21 3.35
CA SER A 145 -9.94 -8.30 3.87
C SER A 145 -8.56 -8.58 3.24
N GLY A 146 -8.49 -9.27 2.10
CA GLY A 146 -7.20 -9.68 1.55
C GLY A 146 -6.50 -10.77 2.37
N GLU A 147 -7.23 -11.49 3.23
CA GLU A 147 -6.66 -12.49 4.16
C GLU A 147 -5.81 -13.56 3.47
N LYS A 148 -6.06 -13.84 2.18
CA LYS A 148 -5.27 -14.83 1.44
C LYS A 148 -3.86 -14.35 1.08
N VAL A 149 -3.59 -13.05 1.12
CA VAL A 149 -2.23 -12.50 0.92
C VAL A 149 -1.27 -13.04 1.97
N PHE A 150 -1.74 -13.16 3.22
CA PHE A 150 -0.96 -13.67 4.34
C PHE A 150 -1.42 -15.06 4.79
N ARG A 151 -2.06 -15.84 3.92
CA ARG A 151 -2.61 -17.16 4.30
C ARG A 151 -1.57 -18.05 4.95
N THR A 152 -0.34 -18.06 4.43
CA THR A 152 0.77 -18.85 4.99
C THR A 152 1.14 -18.39 6.40
N MET A 153 1.16 -17.08 6.66
CA MET A 153 1.44 -16.53 7.98
C MET A 153 0.29 -16.80 8.97
N LEU A 154 -0.95 -16.64 8.52
CA LEU A 154 -2.17 -16.97 9.28
C LEU A 154 -2.29 -18.47 9.60
N THR A 155 -1.87 -19.34 8.68
CA THR A 155 -1.95 -20.80 8.86
C THR A 155 -0.85 -21.29 9.79
N ASN A 156 0.38 -20.79 9.65
CA ASN A 156 1.46 -21.08 10.60
C ASN A 156 1.13 -20.56 12.00
N TYR A 157 0.47 -19.40 12.12
CA TYR A 157 0.00 -18.89 13.40
C TYR A 157 -0.96 -19.86 14.09
N ASN A 158 -1.99 -20.36 13.38
CA ASN A 158 -2.90 -21.35 13.95
C ASN A 158 -2.16 -22.61 14.41
N THR A 159 -1.20 -23.11 13.65
CA THR A 159 -0.40 -24.29 14.01
C THR A 159 0.50 -24.04 15.23
N ILE A 160 1.14 -22.88 15.32
CA ILE A 160 1.98 -22.48 16.46
C ILE A 160 1.13 -22.33 17.73
N MET A 161 -0.03 -21.68 17.63
CA MET A 161 -0.94 -21.49 18.76
C MET A 161 -1.55 -22.80 19.26
N THR A 162 -1.91 -23.74 18.38
CA THR A 162 -2.39 -25.06 18.82
C THR A 162 -1.27 -25.92 19.42
N MET A 163 -0.04 -25.82 18.94
CA MET A 163 1.11 -26.50 19.57
C MET A 163 1.34 -26.00 21.00
N ASN A 164 1.40 -24.69 21.22
CA ASN A 164 1.61 -24.11 22.56
C ASN A 164 0.47 -24.40 23.55
N ALA A 165 -0.77 -24.55 23.06
CA ALA A 165 -1.93 -24.90 23.89
C ALA A 165 -1.97 -26.38 24.29
N THR A 166 -1.25 -27.27 23.57
CA THR A 166 -1.26 -28.72 23.83
C THR A 166 -0.14 -29.15 24.78
N ASP A 167 0.92 -28.34 24.92
CA ASP A 167 2.04 -28.55 25.85
C ASP A 167 1.78 -28.02 27.28
N LEU A 168 0.55 -27.58 27.57
CA LEU A 168 0.08 -27.14 28.90
C LEU A 168 -0.88 -28.16 29.56
N LYS A 169 -0.74 -29.45 29.23
CA LYS A 169 -1.46 -30.54 29.93
C LYS A 169 -0.51 -31.47 30.67
#